data_AF-A0A2T2RVT2-F1
#
_entry.id   AF-A0A2T2RVT2-F1
#
_cell.length_a   1.000
_cell.length_b   1.000
_cell.length_c   1.000
_cell.angle_alpha   90.00
_cell.angle_beta   90.00
_cell.angle_gamma   90.00
#
_symmetry.space_group_name_H-M   'P 1'
#
loop_
_entity.id
_entity.type
_entity.pdbx_description
1 polymer ?
#
loop_
_entity_poly.entity_id
_entity_poly.type
_entity_poly.pdbx_seq_one_letter_code
_entity_poly.pdbx_strand_id
1 'polypeptide(L)'
;MKSNRVSTRGILVTLCADESRVGMPGRAAPQGKLTGIGVKPIGEVQWQLLYRWLYGVVELLSGEHFMLEMSHLDSLCFEAFLQTFAQTYPHQLHLIQVDTCLST
;
A
#
# COMPACT_ATOMS: atom_id res chain seq x y z
N MET A 1 1.64 38.19 -29.30
CA MET A 1 1.94 36.76 -29.52
C MET A 1 0.99 35.95 -28.64
N LYS A 2 0.04 35.21 -29.23
CA LYS A 2 -0.93 34.39 -28.48
C LYS A 2 -0.23 33.08 -28.13
N SER A 3 0.02 32.86 -26.84
CA SER A 3 0.57 31.61 -26.30
C SER A 3 -0.48 30.51 -26.47
N ASN A 4 -0.23 29.56 -27.38
CA ASN A 4 -1.06 28.38 -27.58
C ASN A 4 -1.11 27.56 -26.29
N ARG A 5 -2.23 27.62 -25.56
CA ARG A 5 -2.54 26.58 -24.57
C ARG A 5 -2.93 25.34 -25.34
N VAL A 6 -2.04 24.36 -25.37
CA VAL A 6 -2.37 23.00 -25.80
C VAL A 6 -3.41 22.48 -24.81
N SER A 7 -4.68 22.46 -25.23
CA SER A 7 -5.76 21.83 -24.48
C SER A 7 -5.66 20.31 -24.70
N THR A 8 -4.76 19.65 -23.99
CA THR A 8 -4.83 18.19 -23.83
C THR A 8 -6.13 17.88 -23.09
N ARG A 9 -7.15 17.42 -23.81
CA ARG A 9 -8.27 16.66 -23.24
C ARG A 9 -7.73 15.29 -22.79
N GLY A 10 -6.79 15.30 -21.85
CA GLY A 10 -6.32 14.10 -21.19
C GLY A 10 -7.46 13.57 -20.32
N ILE A 11 -7.72 12.27 -20.40
CA ILE A 11 -8.60 11.61 -19.45
C ILE A 11 -7.92 11.74 -18.08
N LEU A 12 -8.52 12.53 -17.20
CA LEU A 12 -8.09 12.63 -15.82
C LEU A 12 -8.61 11.41 -15.07
N VAL A 13 -7.71 10.63 -14.50
CA VAL A 13 -8.05 9.44 -13.71
C VAL A 13 -7.83 9.76 -12.23
N THR A 14 -8.88 9.62 -11.43
CA THR A 14 -8.82 9.87 -9.98
C THR A 14 -8.60 8.57 -9.23
N LEU A 15 -7.54 8.55 -8.43
CA LEU A 15 -7.07 7.39 -7.71
C LEU A 15 -7.01 7.68 -6.21
N CYS A 16 -7.25 6.66 -5.38
CA CYS A 16 -6.96 6.71 -3.96
C CYS A 16 -5.78 5.78 -3.65
N ALA A 17 -4.78 6.28 -2.93
CA ALA A 17 -3.66 5.51 -2.46
C ALA A 17 -3.70 5.37 -0.93
N ASP A 18 -3.23 4.22 -0.45
CA ASP A 18 -3.09 3.91 0.97
C ASP A 18 -2.00 2.84 1.15
N GLU A 19 -1.43 2.77 2.34
CA GLU A 19 -0.44 1.78 2.72
C GLU A 19 -0.97 0.80 3.76
N SER A 20 -0.76 -0.49 3.53
CA SER A 20 -1.12 -1.52 4.50
C SER A 20 0.10 -2.34 4.92
N ARG A 21 0.22 -2.56 6.23
CA ARG A 21 1.25 -3.47 6.77
C ARG A 21 0.69 -4.89 6.83
N VAL A 22 1.29 -5.78 6.06
CA VAL A 22 0.94 -7.20 6.00
C VAL A 22 1.99 -8.00 6.73
N GLY A 23 1.57 -8.75 7.75
CA GLY A 23 2.47 -9.56 8.59
C GLY A 23 2.19 -11.05 8.44
N MET A 24 3.22 -11.83 8.15
CA MET A 24 3.17 -13.29 8.28
C MET A 24 3.82 -13.70 9.60
N PRO A 25 3.13 -14.50 10.44
CA PRO A 25 3.77 -15.04 11.63
C PRO A 25 4.91 -15.97 11.22
N GLY A 26 6.14 -15.69 11.70
CA GLY A 26 7.35 -16.45 11.33
C GLY A 26 7.34 -17.91 11.80
N ARG A 27 6.34 -18.29 12.60
CA ARG A 27 6.07 -19.67 13.00
C ARG A 27 4.54 -19.85 13.04
N ALA A 28 4.02 -20.98 12.57
CA ALA A 28 2.60 -21.27 12.67
C ALA A 28 2.15 -21.13 14.14
N ALA A 29 1.09 -20.36 14.38
CA ALA A 29 0.49 -20.31 15.70
C ALA A 29 0.12 -21.74 16.13
N PRO A 30 0.35 -22.18 17.39
CA PRO A 30 -0.18 -23.44 17.87
C PRO A 30 -1.70 -23.35 17.81
N GLN A 31 -2.27 -23.93 16.76
CA GLN A 31 -3.70 -24.08 16.60
C GLN A 31 -4.15 -25.26 17.47
N GLY A 32 -5.25 -25.11 18.20
CA GLY A 32 -5.84 -26.22 18.96
C GLY A 32 -5.24 -26.50 20.35
N LYS A 33 -4.79 -25.48 21.09
CA LYS A 33 -4.50 -25.66 22.54
C LYS A 33 -5.82 -25.85 23.31
N LEU A 34 -6.13 -27.09 23.68
CA LEU A 34 -7.23 -27.39 24.59
C LEU A 34 -6.85 -26.94 26.01
N THR A 35 -7.61 -26.00 26.56
CA THR A 35 -7.51 -25.57 27.96
C THR A 35 -8.82 -25.87 28.67
N GLY A 36 -8.79 -25.91 30.00
CA GLY A 36 -10.02 -25.97 30.80
C GLY A 36 -10.91 -24.75 30.54
N ILE A 37 -12.22 -24.89 30.79
CA ILE A 37 -13.19 -23.80 30.67
C ILE A 37 -12.71 -22.60 31.50
N GLY A 38 -12.55 -21.44 30.86
CA GLY A 38 -12.10 -20.21 31.50
C GLY A 38 -10.58 -20.06 31.67
N VAL A 39 -9.77 -21.02 31.23
CA VAL A 39 -8.30 -20.94 31.32
C VAL A 39 -7.72 -20.44 30.00
N LYS A 40 -7.09 -19.27 30.02
CA LYS A 40 -6.37 -18.73 28.86
C LYS A 40 -5.07 -19.53 28.64
N PRO A 41 -4.80 -20.04 27.42
CA PRO A 41 -3.54 -20.70 27.13
C PRO A 41 -2.37 -19.71 27.29
N ILE A 42 -1.34 -20.15 28.01
CA ILE A 42 -0.10 -19.38 28.17
C ILE A 42 0.71 -19.52 26.88
N GLY A 43 1.08 -18.38 26.29
CA GLY A 43 2.00 -18.31 25.16
C GLY A 43 3.42 -18.18 25.67
N GLU A 44 4.25 -19.18 25.44
CA GLU A 44 5.67 -19.17 25.87
C GLU A 44 6.57 -18.36 24.93
N VAL A 45 6.07 -17.92 23.77
CA VAL A 45 6.87 -17.33 22.70
C VAL A 45 6.25 -16.01 22.25
N GLN A 46 7.09 -14.97 22.17
CA GLN A 46 6.78 -13.73 21.47
C GLN A 46 6.87 -13.97 19.95
N TRP A 47 5.78 -13.72 19.23
CA TRP A 47 5.74 -13.92 17.78
C TRP A 47 6.67 -12.96 17.07
N GLN A 48 7.72 -13.50 16.44
CA GLN A 48 8.47 -12.76 15.44
C GLN A 48 7.61 -12.68 14.18
N LEU A 49 7.06 -11.50 13.94
CA LEU A 49 6.29 -11.19 12.74
C LEU A 49 7.27 -10.71 11.67
N LEU A 50 7.29 -11.40 10.53
CA LEU A 50 7.87 -10.84 9.32
C LEU A 50 6.80 -9.94 8.71
N TYR A 51 7.06 -8.65 8.65
CA TYR A 51 6.15 -7.68 8.06
C TYR A 51 6.71 -7.13 6.75
N ARG A 52 5.81 -6.87 5.82
CA ARG A 52 6.05 -6.18 4.56
C ARG A 52 5.02 -5.07 4.41
N TRP A 53 5.38 -4.03 3.69
CA TRP A 53 4.50 -2.90 3.41
C TRP A 53 3.94 -3.04 2.01
N LEU A 54 2.63 -2.95 1.88
CA LEU A 54 1.94 -2.97 0.61
C LEU A 54 1.44 -1.56 0.32
N TYR A 55 2.04 -0.93 -0.68
CA TYR A 55 1.58 0.34 -1.23
C TYR A 55 0.57 0.03 -2.32
N GLY A 56 -0.64 0.57 -2.21
CA GLY A 56 -1.71 0.32 -3.15
C GLY A 56 -2.31 1.62 -3.65
N VAL A 57 -2.66 1.65 -4.93
CA VAL A 57 -3.47 2.71 -5.53
C VAL A 57 -4.61 2.09 -6.32
N VAL A 58 -5.82 2.62 -6.16
CA VAL A 58 -7.05 2.09 -6.78
C VAL A 58 -7.81 3.21 -7.48
N GLU A 59 -8.27 2.95 -8.70
CA GLU A 59 -9.17 3.82 -9.45
C GLU A 59 -10.60 3.68 -8.95
N LEU A 60 -11.22 4.81 -8.64
CA LEU A 60 -12.54 4.87 -8.03
C LEU A 60 -13.68 4.38 -8.94
N LEU A 61 -13.53 4.52 -10.27
CA LEU A 61 -14.59 4.21 -11.23
C LEU A 61 -14.48 2.81 -11.84
N SER A 62 -13.27 2.43 -12.26
CA SER A 62 -13.03 1.13 -12.90
C SER A 62 -12.74 0.01 -11.90
N GLY A 63 -12.21 0.35 -10.72
CA GLY A 63 -11.66 -0.62 -9.76
C GLY A 63 -10.29 -1.17 -10.15
N GLU A 64 -9.68 -0.66 -11.21
CA GLU A 64 -8.30 -0.97 -11.58
C GLU A 64 -7.35 -0.55 -10.44
N HIS A 65 -6.37 -1.38 -10.16
CA HIS A 65 -5.47 -1.18 -9.04
C HIS A 65 -4.03 -1.50 -9.39
N PHE A 66 -3.12 -0.82 -8.71
CA PHE A 66 -1.70 -1.07 -8.78
C PHE A 66 -1.16 -1.23 -7.36
N MET A 67 -0.42 -2.31 -7.12
CA MET A 67 0.10 -2.66 -5.80
C MET A 67 1.58 -2.97 -5.89
N LEU A 68 2.35 -2.49 -4.91
CA LEU A 68 3.78 -2.75 -4.80
C LEU A 68 4.15 -3.11 -3.36
N GLU A 69 4.93 -4.18 -3.22
CA GLU A 69 5.41 -4.64 -1.93
C GLU A 69 6.81 -4.09 -1.64
N MET A 70 6.98 -3.50 -0.46
CA MET A 70 8.21 -2.85 -0.02
C MET A 70 8.61 -3.33 1.38
N SER A 71 9.88 -3.15 1.72
CA SER A 71 10.42 -3.57 3.03
C SER A 71 10.01 -2.63 4.16
N HIS A 72 9.88 -1.32 3.89
CA HIS A 72 9.67 -0.29 4.91
C HIS A 72 8.61 0.75 4.49
N LEU A 73 8.08 1.47 5.48
CA LEU A 73 7.30 2.70 5.29
C LEU A 73 8.26 3.88 5.40
N ASP A 74 8.79 4.34 4.26
CA ASP A 74 9.70 5.48 4.20
C ASP A 74 9.50 6.28 2.90
N SER A 75 10.04 7.50 2.86
CA SER A 75 9.88 8.39 1.71
C SER A 75 10.57 7.87 0.45
N LEU A 76 11.65 7.08 0.59
CA LEU A 76 12.39 6.50 -0.54
C LEU A 76 11.58 5.40 -1.23
N CYS A 77 10.91 4.55 -0.44
CA CYS A 77 10.01 3.52 -0.91
C CYS A 77 8.79 4.13 -1.59
N PHE A 78 8.25 5.21 -1.02
CA PHE A 78 7.15 5.94 -1.64
C PHE A 78 7.56 6.59 -2.97
N GLU A 79 8.75 7.19 -3.05
CA GLU A 79 9.28 7.70 -4.31
C GLU A 79 9.45 6.59 -5.36
N ALA A 80 10.03 5.45 -4.97
CA ALA A 80 10.19 4.29 -5.84
C ALA A 80 8.84 3.75 -6.33
N PHE A 81 7.82 3.75 -5.47
CA PHE A 81 6.44 3.41 -5.83
C PHE A 81 5.89 4.35 -6.91
N LEU A 82 5.99 5.68 -6.71
CA LEU A 82 5.52 6.67 -7.68
C LEU A 82 6.26 6.58 -9.01
N GLN A 83 7.57 6.34 -8.99
CA GLN A 83 8.37 6.15 -10.21
C GLN A 83 7.92 4.91 -10.98
N THR A 84 7.71 3.79 -10.28
CA THR A 84 7.25 2.54 -10.90
C THR A 84 5.85 2.74 -11.50
N PHE A 85 4.95 3.38 -10.75
CA PHE A 85 3.61 3.70 -11.21
C PHE A 85 3.61 4.60 -12.47
N ALA A 86 4.42 5.66 -12.48
CA ALA A 86 4.55 6.55 -13.63
C ALA A 86 5.10 5.85 -14.88
N GLN A 87 6.00 4.87 -14.70
CA GLN A 87 6.51 4.04 -15.80
C GLN A 87 5.45 3.09 -16.36
N THR A 88 4.56 2.57 -15.50
CA THR A 88 3.45 1.72 -15.93
C THR A 88 2.40 2.49 -16.75
N TYR A 89 2.16 3.76 -16.41
CA TYR A 89 1.12 4.58 -17.05
C TYR A 89 1.66 5.92 -17.61
N PRO A 90 2.58 5.91 -18.59
CA PRO A 90 3.36 7.09 -19.01
C PRO A 90 2.55 8.13 -19.82
N HIS A 91 1.35 7.79 -20.27
CA HIS A 91 0.52 8.62 -21.16
C HIS A 91 -0.78 9.10 -20.51
N GLN A 92 -0.94 8.88 -19.21
CA GLN A 92 -2.13 9.25 -18.47
C GLN A 92 -1.82 10.36 -17.47
N LEU A 93 -2.84 11.15 -17.14
CA LEU A 93 -2.77 12.14 -16.07
C LEU A 93 -3.57 11.61 -14.88
N HIS A 94 -2.88 11.28 -13.80
CA HIS A 94 -3.51 10.79 -12.57
C HIS A 94 -3.59 11.88 -11.51
N LEU A 95 -4.72 11.95 -10.83
CA LEU A 95 -4.88 12.68 -9.58
C LEU A 95 -4.98 11.65 -8.45
N ILE A 96 -3.92 11.55 -7.64
CA ILE A 96 -3.83 10.60 -6.55
C ILE A 96 -4.15 11.32 -5.25
N GLN A 97 -5.18 10.84 -4.54
CA GLN A 97 -5.43 11.20 -3.16
C GLN A 97 -4.56 10.33 -2.26
N VAL A 98 -3.72 10.97 -1.45
CA VAL A 98 -2.85 10.34 -0.44
C VAL A 98 -3.16 10.99 0.90
N ASP A 99 -3.04 10.25 1.99
CA ASP A 99 -3.08 10.84 3.33
C ASP A 99 -1.82 11.66 3.62
N THR A 100 -1.89 12.56 4.61
CA THR A 100 -0.70 13.32 5.04
C THR A 100 -0.04 12.59 6.19
N CYS A 101 0.80 11.62 5.85
CA CYS A 101 1.71 10.99 6.80
C CYS A 101 2.94 11.89 7.02
N LEU A 102 3.21 12.30 8.27
CA LEU A 102 4.47 12.93 8.66
C LEU A 102 5.57 11.86 8.64
N SER A 103 6.18 11.64 7.47
CA SER A 103 7.46 10.92 7.40
C SER A 103 8.53 11.80 8.04
N THR A 104 9.09 11.31 9.16
CA THR A 104 10.14 12.00 9.94
C THR A 104 11.52 11.61 9.45
#